data_AF-A0A1B6FYK0-F1
#
_entry.id   AF-A0A1B6FYK0-F1
#
_cell.length_a   1.000
_cell.length_b   1.000
_cell.length_c   1.000
_cell.angle_alpha   90.00
_cell.angle_beta   90.00
_cell.angle_gamma   90.00
#
_symmetry.space_group_name_H-M   'P 1'
#
loop_
_entity.id
_entity.type
_entity.pdbx_description
1 polymer ?
#
loop_
_entity_poly.entity_id
_entity_poly.type
_entity_poly.pdbx_seq_one_letter_code
_entity_poly.pdbx_strand_id
1 'polypeptide(L)'
;MEWLFGKRVTPEEMLRKNQRALNKAIRDLDRERQRMEQQEKKIIADIKKMAKEGQMDAVKIMARDLVRTRRYEKKFMMMKANIQAVSLKIQTLRSQNAMAQAMKGVTKAMQNMNRQLNLPQIQRILQEFEKQSEIMDMKEEIMNDAIDDAMEDEGDEEESDAVVAQVLDELGLQLNDQLSNLPQASASLNVAGGKVPVAAAAGGGGGSAPVSDADADLQARLDNLRRE
;
A
#
# COMPACT_ATOMS: atom_id res chain seq x y z
N MET A 1 -45.70 -33.03 0.96
CA MET A 1 -45.03 -32.71 -0.32
C MET A 1 -43.99 -31.57 -0.22
N GLU A 2 -43.74 -30.96 0.96
CA GLU A 2 -42.76 -29.87 1.12
C GLU A 2 -41.29 -30.33 1.33
N TRP A 3 -41.04 -31.65 1.44
CA TRP A 3 -39.68 -32.21 1.60
C TRP A 3 -38.99 -32.57 0.28
N LEU A 4 -39.76 -32.71 -0.82
CA LEU A 4 -39.27 -33.14 -2.14
C LEU A 4 -38.96 -31.99 -3.10
N PHE A 5 -39.44 -30.78 -2.81
CA PHE A 5 -39.09 -29.56 -3.55
C PHE A 5 -38.41 -28.61 -2.57
N GLY A 6 -37.10 -28.78 -2.40
CA GLY A 6 -36.29 -27.91 -1.54
C GLY A 6 -36.65 -26.45 -1.75
N LYS A 7 -36.92 -25.73 -0.65
CA LYS A 7 -37.36 -24.32 -0.68
C LYS A 7 -36.49 -23.56 -1.67
N ARG A 8 -37.09 -23.13 -2.78
CA ARG A 8 -36.44 -22.21 -3.72
C ARG A 8 -36.16 -20.95 -2.91
N VAL A 9 -34.89 -20.75 -2.59
CA VAL A 9 -34.42 -19.58 -1.84
C VAL A 9 -34.93 -18.35 -2.57
N THR A 10 -35.67 -17.50 -1.87
CA THR A 10 -36.22 -16.31 -2.51
C THR A 10 -35.06 -15.37 -2.91
N PRO A 11 -35.23 -14.51 -3.92
CA PRO A 11 -34.21 -13.53 -4.28
C PRO A 11 -33.74 -12.71 -3.07
N GLU A 12 -34.65 -12.38 -2.15
CA GLU A 12 -34.31 -11.66 -0.93
C GLU A 12 -33.46 -12.50 0.05
N GLU A 13 -33.77 -13.77 0.23
CA GLU A 13 -32.96 -14.68 1.06
C GLU A 13 -31.57 -14.90 0.46
N MET A 14 -31.46 -14.98 -0.87
CA MET A 14 -30.18 -15.09 -1.57
C MET A 14 -29.32 -13.83 -1.38
N LEU A 15 -29.91 -12.64 -1.56
CA LEU A 15 -29.22 -11.37 -1.30
C LEU A 15 -28.76 -11.26 0.15
N ARG A 16 -29.58 -11.66 1.14
CA ARG A 16 -29.20 -11.68 2.56
C ARG A 16 -28.07 -12.67 2.85
N LYS A 17 -28.10 -13.86 2.24
CA LYS A 17 -27.04 -14.86 2.40
C LYS A 17 -25.72 -14.36 1.82
N ASN A 18 -25.74 -13.78 0.63
CA ASN A 18 -24.57 -13.21 -0.03
C ASN A 18 -23.99 -12.05 0.78
N GLN A 19 -24.83 -11.14 1.27
CA GLN A 19 -24.40 -10.04 2.14
C GLN A 19 -23.66 -10.55 3.39
N ARG A 20 -24.17 -11.60 4.03
CA ARG A 20 -23.50 -12.21 5.20
C ARG A 20 -22.16 -12.85 4.84
N ALA A 21 -22.09 -13.50 3.69
CA ALA A 21 -20.84 -14.09 3.19
C ALA A 21 -19.79 -13.01 2.90
N LEU A 22 -20.17 -11.90 2.25
CA LEU A 22 -19.27 -10.77 2.01
C LEU A 22 -18.79 -10.14 3.33
N ASN A 23 -19.69 -9.90 4.29
CA ASN A 23 -19.32 -9.37 5.60
C ASN A 23 -18.42 -10.32 6.40
N LYS A 24 -18.47 -11.62 6.14
CA LYS A 24 -17.54 -12.60 6.71
C LYS A 24 -16.18 -12.49 6.03
N ALA A 25 -16.16 -12.47 4.69
CA ALA A 25 -14.94 -12.30 3.91
C ALA A 25 -14.18 -11.02 4.29
N ILE A 26 -14.88 -9.88 4.47
CA ILE A 26 -14.24 -8.63 4.92
C ILE A 26 -13.51 -8.82 6.27
N ARG A 27 -14.15 -9.50 7.23
CA ARG A 27 -13.55 -9.75 8.55
C ARG A 27 -12.38 -10.72 8.48
N ASP A 28 -12.47 -11.73 7.63
CA ASP A 28 -11.39 -12.69 7.44
C ASP A 28 -10.19 -12.02 6.74
N LEU A 29 -10.42 -11.14 5.76
CA LEU A 29 -9.36 -10.31 5.15
C LEU A 29 -8.71 -9.35 6.16
N ASP A 30 -9.49 -8.70 7.02
CA ASP A 30 -8.94 -7.81 8.06
C ASP A 30 -8.03 -8.57 9.04
N ARG A 31 -8.40 -9.81 9.40
CA ARG A 31 -7.57 -10.67 10.24
C ARG A 31 -6.28 -11.08 9.55
N GLU A 32 -6.35 -11.43 8.27
CA GLU A 32 -5.16 -11.82 7.51
C GLU A 32 -4.22 -10.64 7.31
N ARG A 33 -4.77 -9.45 7.02
CA ARG A 33 -3.99 -8.21 6.96
C ARG A 33 -3.27 -7.93 8.27
N GLN A 34 -3.95 -8.06 9.42
CA GLN A 34 -3.33 -7.88 10.74
C GLN A 34 -2.21 -8.90 11.03
N ARG A 35 -2.29 -10.12 10.48
CA ARG A 35 -1.22 -11.11 10.59
C ARG A 35 -0.01 -10.70 9.75
N MET A 36 -0.25 -10.22 8.53
CA MET A 36 0.82 -9.68 7.68
C MET A 36 1.49 -8.47 8.33
N GLU A 37 0.74 -7.53 8.90
CA GLU A 37 1.29 -6.36 9.61
C GLU A 37 2.16 -6.78 10.81
N GLN A 38 1.84 -7.91 11.47
CA GLN A 38 2.68 -8.46 12.54
C GLN A 38 3.93 -9.14 11.99
N GLN A 39 3.83 -9.81 10.85
CA GLN A 39 4.96 -10.43 10.17
C GLN A 39 5.92 -9.37 9.63
N GLU A 40 5.42 -8.27 9.06
CA GLU A 40 6.20 -7.11 8.63
C GLU A 40 7.08 -6.59 9.78
N LYS A 41 6.48 -6.36 10.95
CA LYS A 41 7.21 -5.91 12.15
C LYS A 41 8.32 -6.88 12.57
N LYS A 42 8.09 -8.19 12.46
CA LYS A 42 9.10 -9.22 12.76
C LYS A 42 10.23 -9.19 11.75
N ILE A 43 9.91 -9.15 10.45
CA ILE A 43 10.89 -9.06 9.37
C ILE A 43 11.77 -7.81 9.54
N ILE A 44 11.19 -6.66 9.89
CA ILE A 44 11.95 -5.43 10.17
C ILE A 44 12.91 -5.63 11.36
N ALA A 45 12.47 -6.29 12.43
CA ALA A 45 13.31 -6.56 13.58
C ALA A 45 14.46 -7.54 13.25
N ASP A 46 14.20 -8.54 12.42
CA ASP A 46 15.20 -9.51 11.97
C ASP A 46 16.22 -8.85 11.02
N ILE A 47 15.77 -8.03 10.07
CA ILE A 47 16.63 -7.20 9.21
C ILE A 47 17.56 -6.33 10.06
N LYS A 48 17.02 -5.65 11.08
CA LYS A 48 17.80 -4.85 12.03
C LYS A 48 18.89 -5.66 12.73
N LYS A 49 18.56 -6.88 13.15
CA LYS A 49 19.50 -7.77 13.84
C LYS A 49 20.62 -8.23 12.90
N MET A 50 20.29 -8.75 11.72
CA MET A 50 21.27 -9.24 10.74
C MET A 50 22.15 -8.10 10.18
N ALA A 51 21.59 -6.89 10.07
CA ALA A 51 22.36 -5.72 9.67
C ALA A 51 23.46 -5.37 10.68
N LYS A 52 23.15 -5.43 11.98
CA LYS A 52 24.14 -5.24 13.05
C LYS A 52 25.21 -6.33 13.09
N GLU A 53 24.85 -7.55 12.70
CA GLU A 53 25.77 -8.69 12.58
C GLU A 53 26.63 -8.63 11.30
N GLY A 54 26.40 -7.64 10.41
CA GLY A 54 27.16 -7.48 9.16
C GLY A 54 26.77 -8.45 8.04
N GLN A 55 25.68 -9.21 8.19
CA GLN A 55 25.23 -10.22 7.23
C GLN A 55 24.42 -9.61 6.09
N MET A 56 25.09 -8.85 5.21
CA MET A 56 24.42 -8.07 4.15
C MET A 56 23.65 -8.91 3.13
N ASP A 57 24.09 -10.13 2.83
CA ASP A 57 23.37 -11.03 1.91
C ASP A 57 22.03 -11.50 2.50
N ALA A 58 21.99 -11.80 3.80
CA ALA A 58 20.77 -12.16 4.50
C ALA A 58 19.81 -10.96 4.62
N VAL A 59 20.34 -9.76 4.85
CA VAL A 59 19.58 -8.50 4.84
C VAL A 59 18.90 -8.26 3.49
N LYS A 60 19.62 -8.45 2.36
CA LYS A 60 19.03 -8.31 1.02
C LYS A 60 17.88 -9.28 0.77
N ILE A 61 18.03 -10.54 1.18
CA ILE A 61 16.97 -11.56 1.03
C ILE A 61 15.73 -11.16 1.86
N MET A 62 15.94 -10.76 3.10
CA MET A 62 14.84 -10.41 4.01
C MET A 62 14.17 -9.08 3.64
N ALA A 63 14.91 -8.14 3.07
CA ALA A 63 14.34 -6.91 2.53
C ALA A 63 13.41 -7.17 1.33
N ARG A 64 13.73 -8.14 0.45
CA ARG A 64 12.80 -8.59 -0.59
C ARG A 64 11.52 -9.19 0.00
N ASP A 65 11.64 -9.97 1.07
CA ASP A 65 10.47 -10.53 1.77
C ASP A 65 9.61 -9.44 2.44
N LEU A 66 10.24 -8.38 2.97
CA LEU A 66 9.56 -7.21 3.51
C LEU A 66 8.72 -6.51 2.43
N VAL A 67 9.30 -6.23 1.26
CA VAL A 67 8.59 -5.61 0.12
C VAL A 67 7.41 -6.48 -0.29
N ARG A 68 7.61 -7.80 -0.38
CA ARG A 68 6.55 -8.75 -0.71
C ARG A 68 5.41 -8.72 0.31
N THR A 69 5.73 -8.66 1.60
CA THR A 69 4.77 -8.59 2.70
C THR A 69 3.94 -7.31 2.63
N ARG A 70 4.58 -6.15 2.43
CA ARG A 70 3.88 -4.86 2.22
C ARG A 70 2.95 -4.88 1.00
N ARG A 71 3.39 -5.51 -0.09
CA ARG A 71 2.55 -5.66 -1.29
C ARG A 71 1.31 -6.50 -1.00
N TYR A 72 1.45 -7.59 -0.23
CA TYR A 72 0.29 -8.38 0.18
C TYR A 72 -0.66 -7.57 1.08
N GLU A 73 -0.15 -6.74 1.99
CA GLU A 73 -0.99 -5.84 2.79
C GLU A 73 -1.77 -4.83 1.93
N LYS A 74 -1.09 -4.15 0.97
CA LYS A 74 -1.74 -3.26 -0.02
C LYS A 74 -2.82 -4.02 -0.79
N LYS A 75 -2.51 -5.24 -1.25
CA LYS A 75 -3.46 -6.10 -1.98
C LYS A 75 -4.66 -6.50 -1.12
N PHE A 76 -4.47 -6.82 0.16
CA PHE A 76 -5.57 -7.09 1.09
C PHE A 76 -6.46 -5.87 1.30
N MET A 77 -5.86 -4.67 1.37
CA MET A 77 -6.60 -3.41 1.48
C MET A 77 -7.45 -3.13 0.23
N MET A 78 -6.88 -3.31 -0.97
CA MET A 78 -7.62 -3.20 -2.23
C MET A 78 -8.74 -4.23 -2.35
N MET A 79 -8.46 -5.51 -2.02
CA MET A 79 -9.49 -6.56 -2.01
C MET A 79 -10.64 -6.24 -1.05
N LYS A 80 -10.34 -5.69 0.13
CA LYS A 80 -11.37 -5.24 1.08
C LYS A 80 -12.24 -4.14 0.47
N ALA A 81 -11.63 -3.13 -0.14
CA ALA A 81 -12.35 -2.04 -0.81
C ALA A 81 -13.28 -2.59 -1.91
N ASN A 82 -12.80 -3.52 -2.73
CA ASN A 82 -13.58 -4.15 -3.78
C ASN A 82 -14.78 -4.94 -3.22
N ILE A 83 -14.57 -5.74 -2.16
CA ILE A 83 -15.68 -6.47 -1.52
C ILE A 83 -16.68 -5.50 -0.87
N GLN A 84 -16.22 -4.39 -0.30
CA GLN A 84 -17.09 -3.35 0.25
C GLN A 84 -17.93 -2.69 -0.85
N ALA A 85 -17.35 -2.41 -2.02
CA ALA A 85 -18.06 -1.89 -3.19
C ALA A 85 -19.15 -2.87 -3.66
N VAL A 86 -18.82 -4.16 -3.79
CA VAL A 86 -19.79 -5.21 -4.16
C VAL A 86 -20.90 -5.33 -3.09
N SER A 87 -20.55 -5.26 -1.82
CA SER A 87 -21.51 -5.23 -0.71
C SER A 87 -22.48 -4.05 -0.82
N LEU A 88 -21.98 -2.87 -1.19
CA LEU A 88 -22.83 -1.69 -1.41
C LEU A 88 -23.75 -1.89 -2.62
N LYS A 89 -23.26 -2.48 -3.71
CA LYS A 89 -24.09 -2.84 -4.89
C LYS A 89 -25.19 -3.82 -4.51
N ILE A 90 -24.91 -4.84 -3.69
CA ILE A 90 -25.95 -5.77 -3.18
C ILE A 90 -26.99 -5.05 -2.32
N GLN A 91 -26.58 -4.09 -1.50
CA GLN A 91 -27.50 -3.27 -0.71
C GLN A 91 -28.44 -2.45 -1.62
N THR A 92 -27.90 -1.87 -2.70
CA THR A 92 -28.69 -1.16 -3.73
C THR A 92 -29.65 -2.12 -4.45
N LEU A 93 -29.21 -3.30 -4.86
CA LEU A 93 -30.08 -4.31 -5.47
C LEU A 93 -31.23 -4.73 -4.53
N ARG A 94 -30.98 -4.78 -3.22
CA ARG A 94 -32.02 -5.09 -2.24
C ARG A 94 -33.08 -3.99 -2.15
N SER A 95 -32.69 -2.71 -2.15
CA SER A 95 -33.65 -1.60 -2.14
C SER A 95 -34.44 -1.52 -3.45
N GLN A 96 -33.79 -1.75 -4.60
CA GLN A 96 -34.44 -1.86 -5.89
C GLN A 96 -35.46 -3.01 -5.92
N ASN A 97 -35.12 -4.19 -5.38
CA ASN A 97 -36.06 -5.31 -5.30
C ASN A 97 -37.28 -4.98 -4.42
N ALA A 98 -37.07 -4.34 -3.27
CA ALA A 98 -38.17 -3.88 -2.41
C ALA A 98 -39.08 -2.86 -3.13
N MET A 99 -38.50 -1.93 -3.87
CA MET A 99 -39.24 -0.97 -4.70
C MET A 99 -40.02 -1.68 -5.81
N ALA A 100 -39.42 -2.66 -6.50
CA ALA A 100 -40.09 -3.45 -7.53
C ALA A 100 -41.27 -4.26 -6.96
N GLN A 101 -41.14 -4.83 -5.75
CA GLN A 101 -42.25 -5.50 -5.07
C GLN A 101 -43.38 -4.53 -4.69
N ALA A 102 -43.03 -3.33 -4.19
CA ALA A 102 -44.01 -2.29 -3.88
C ALA A 102 -44.73 -1.82 -5.15
N MET A 103 -43.98 -1.54 -6.22
CA MET A 103 -44.52 -1.18 -7.53
C MET A 103 -45.40 -2.29 -8.09
N LYS A 104 -45.03 -3.57 -7.95
CA LYS A 104 -45.90 -4.69 -8.35
C LYS A 104 -47.25 -4.66 -7.63
N GLY A 105 -47.28 -4.33 -6.34
CA GLY A 105 -48.51 -4.12 -5.58
C GLY A 105 -49.33 -2.94 -6.12
N VAL A 106 -48.67 -1.80 -6.37
CA VAL A 106 -49.28 -0.59 -6.94
C VAL A 106 -49.82 -0.84 -8.35
N THR A 107 -49.06 -1.50 -9.23
CA THR A 107 -49.49 -1.87 -10.58
C THR A 107 -50.66 -2.84 -10.55
N LYS A 108 -50.74 -3.75 -9.57
CA LYS A 108 -51.89 -4.66 -9.43
C LYS A 108 -53.14 -3.91 -8.96
N ALA A 109 -52.99 -2.94 -8.05
CA ALA A 109 -54.06 -2.03 -7.65
C ALA A 109 -54.48 -1.11 -8.81
N MET A 110 -53.52 -0.56 -9.55
CA MET A 110 -53.74 0.22 -10.76
C MET A 110 -54.36 -0.60 -11.87
N GLN A 111 -54.03 -1.88 -12.07
CA GLN A 111 -54.69 -2.75 -13.05
C GLN A 111 -56.16 -2.99 -12.67
N ASN A 112 -56.44 -3.19 -11.38
CA ASN A 112 -57.81 -3.29 -10.89
C ASN A 112 -58.58 -1.98 -11.06
N MET A 113 -57.92 -0.84 -10.88
CA MET A 113 -58.49 0.51 -11.09
C MET A 113 -58.60 0.89 -12.58
N ASN A 114 -57.67 0.46 -13.43
CA ASN A 114 -57.60 0.69 -14.88
C ASN A 114 -58.55 -0.24 -15.64
N ARG A 115 -58.92 -1.38 -15.06
CA ARG A 115 -60.11 -2.14 -15.48
C ARG A 115 -61.40 -1.33 -15.33
N GLN A 116 -61.39 -0.27 -14.51
CA GLN A 116 -62.50 0.63 -14.27
C GLN A 116 -62.32 2.02 -14.93
N LEU A 117 -61.11 2.39 -15.39
CA LEU A 117 -60.78 3.69 -16.01
C LEU A 117 -59.71 3.55 -17.12
N ASN A 118 -59.97 4.14 -18.30
CA ASN A 118 -59.29 3.93 -19.59
C ASN A 118 -57.74 4.14 -19.67
N LEU A 119 -57.17 3.50 -20.71
CA LEU A 119 -55.79 3.00 -20.93
C LEU A 119 -54.60 3.89 -21.47
N PRO A 120 -54.53 5.23 -21.49
CA PRO A 120 -53.37 5.94 -22.10
C PRO A 120 -52.12 6.15 -21.22
N GLN A 121 -52.22 6.04 -19.89
CA GLN A 121 -51.17 6.54 -18.97
C GLN A 121 -50.08 5.50 -18.61
N ILE A 122 -50.36 4.21 -18.77
CA ILE A 122 -49.43 3.11 -18.41
C ILE A 122 -48.23 3.02 -19.38
N GLN A 123 -48.42 3.35 -20.68
CA GLN A 123 -47.33 3.36 -21.67
C GLN A 123 -46.25 4.41 -21.37
N ARG A 124 -46.63 5.57 -20.83
CA ARG A 124 -45.65 6.62 -20.44
C ARG A 124 -44.77 6.19 -19.27
N ILE A 125 -45.33 5.48 -18.29
CA ILE A 125 -44.56 5.06 -17.10
C ILE A 125 -43.52 3.99 -17.49
N LEU A 126 -43.86 3.08 -18.42
CA LEU A 126 -42.92 2.10 -18.95
C LEU A 126 -41.77 2.76 -19.73
N GLN A 127 -42.07 3.75 -20.59
CA GLN A 127 -41.05 4.51 -21.30
C GLN A 127 -40.16 5.34 -20.37
N GLU A 128 -40.72 5.96 -19.33
CA GLU A 128 -39.94 6.74 -18.36
C GLU A 128 -39.03 5.82 -17.51
N PHE A 129 -39.49 4.60 -17.20
CA PHE A 129 -38.69 3.61 -16.48
C PHE A 129 -37.51 3.10 -17.32
N GLU A 130 -37.73 2.74 -18.59
CA GLU A 130 -36.65 2.34 -19.50
C GLU A 130 -35.60 3.47 -19.61
N LYS A 131 -36.05 4.71 -19.78
CA LYS A 131 -35.15 5.87 -19.88
C LYS A 131 -34.34 6.11 -18.59
N GLN A 132 -34.94 5.94 -17.42
CA GLN A 132 -34.22 6.09 -16.15
C GLN A 132 -33.27 4.92 -15.88
N SER A 133 -33.60 3.71 -16.34
CA SER A 133 -32.71 2.55 -16.24
C SER A 133 -31.47 2.71 -17.12
N GLU A 134 -31.61 3.16 -18.36
CA GLU A 134 -30.48 3.46 -19.25
C GLU A 134 -29.55 4.55 -18.69
N ILE A 135 -30.12 5.60 -18.08
CA ILE A 135 -29.32 6.65 -17.42
C ILE A 135 -28.52 6.09 -16.24
N MET A 136 -29.07 5.09 -15.53
CA MET A 136 -28.40 4.46 -14.40
C MET A 136 -27.25 3.57 -14.86
N ASP A 137 -27.46 2.77 -15.91
CA ASP A 137 -26.43 1.90 -16.48
C ASP A 137 -25.25 2.71 -17.05
N MET A 138 -25.53 3.81 -17.78
CA MET A 138 -24.50 4.73 -18.29
C MET A 138 -23.68 5.38 -17.17
N LYS A 139 -24.30 5.67 -16.03
CA LYS A 139 -23.60 6.20 -14.85
C LYS A 139 -22.70 5.16 -14.19
N GLU A 140 -23.07 3.88 -14.26
CA GLU A 140 -22.27 2.78 -13.72
C GLU A 140 -21.05 2.51 -14.60
N GLU A 141 -21.19 2.63 -15.93
CA GLU A 141 -20.09 2.50 -16.90
C GLU A 141 -19.04 3.62 -16.75
N ILE A 142 -19.48 4.89 -16.66
CA ILE A 142 -18.58 6.03 -16.43
C ILE A 142 -17.85 5.92 -15.07
N MET A 143 -18.50 5.33 -14.06
CA MET A 143 -17.88 5.16 -12.75
C MET A 143 -16.86 4.00 -12.73
N ASN A 144 -17.07 2.94 -13.51
CA ASN A 144 -16.09 1.86 -13.64
C ASN A 144 -14.85 2.30 -14.43
N ASP A 145 -15.01 3.03 -15.54
CA ASP A 145 -13.89 3.56 -16.33
C ASP A 145 -13.00 4.50 -15.50
N ALA A 146 -13.59 5.35 -14.65
CA ALA A 146 -12.83 6.24 -13.77
C ALA A 146 -12.11 5.52 -12.61
N ILE A 147 -12.51 4.30 -12.27
CA ILE A 147 -11.87 3.48 -11.24
C ILE A 147 -10.74 2.64 -11.85
N ASP A 148 -10.91 2.14 -13.07
CA ASP A 148 -9.87 1.40 -13.80
C ASP A 148 -8.70 2.32 -14.19
N ASP A 149 -8.95 3.56 -14.63
CA ASP A 149 -7.90 4.56 -14.94
C ASP A 149 -7.09 4.99 -13.69
N ALA A 150 -7.66 4.84 -12.49
CA ALA A 150 -7.00 5.18 -11.23
C ALA A 150 -6.23 4.01 -10.60
N MET A 151 -6.37 2.79 -11.15
CA MET A 151 -5.77 1.56 -10.64
C MET A 151 -4.64 1.00 -11.52
N GLU A 152 -4.26 1.69 -12.61
CA GLU A 152 -3.10 1.34 -13.43
C GLU A 152 -1.79 1.71 -12.68
N ASP A 153 -1.41 0.85 -11.73
CA ASP A 153 -0.21 0.96 -10.89
C ASP A 153 1.00 0.47 -11.70
N GLU A 154 1.62 1.39 -12.46
CA GLU A 154 2.96 1.26 -13.03
C GLU A 154 4.02 1.14 -11.92
N GLY A 155 4.94 0.16 -12.04
CA GLY A 155 6.25 0.22 -11.38
C GLY A 155 6.60 -0.95 -10.44
N ASP A 156 6.61 -2.19 -10.94
CA ASP A 156 6.76 -3.39 -10.09
C ASP A 156 8.23 -3.82 -9.79
N GLU A 157 9.26 -3.14 -10.36
CA GLU A 157 10.66 -3.56 -10.16
C GLU A 157 11.56 -2.48 -9.52
N GLU A 158 11.45 -1.21 -9.90
CA GLU A 158 12.29 -0.11 -9.35
C GLU A 158 12.01 0.21 -7.87
N GLU A 159 10.76 0.04 -7.40
CA GLU A 159 10.41 0.27 -5.99
C GLU A 159 11.16 -0.68 -5.05
N SER A 160 11.48 -1.90 -5.49
CA SER A 160 12.06 -2.91 -4.61
C SER A 160 13.49 -2.57 -4.18
N ASP A 161 14.32 -2.08 -5.10
CA ASP A 161 15.69 -1.67 -4.80
C ASP A 161 15.73 -0.32 -4.06
N ALA A 162 14.79 0.59 -4.36
CA ALA A 162 14.63 1.85 -3.63
C ALA A 162 14.24 1.63 -2.16
N VAL A 163 13.32 0.69 -1.88
CA VAL A 163 12.92 0.36 -0.50
C VAL A 163 14.07 -0.32 0.26
N VAL A 164 14.87 -1.17 -0.39
CA VAL A 164 16.08 -1.75 0.23
C VAL A 164 17.06 -0.64 0.61
N ALA A 165 17.30 0.31 -0.29
CA ALA A 165 18.17 1.46 -0.03
C ALA A 165 17.63 2.34 1.12
N GLN A 166 16.33 2.63 1.14
CA GLN A 166 15.70 3.40 2.20
C GLN A 166 15.79 2.71 3.57
N VAL A 167 15.52 1.40 3.64
CA VAL A 167 15.64 0.63 4.89
C VAL A 167 17.09 0.62 5.36
N LEU A 168 18.06 0.51 4.45
CA LEU A 168 19.48 0.56 4.79
C LEU A 168 19.92 1.96 5.26
N ASP A 169 19.40 3.04 4.67
CA ASP A 169 19.67 4.42 5.11
C ASP A 169 19.05 4.71 6.48
N GLU A 170 17.81 4.27 6.71
CA GLU A 170 17.16 4.37 8.04
C GLU A 170 17.93 3.59 9.12
N LEU A 171 18.62 2.52 8.75
CA LEU A 171 19.50 1.75 9.65
C LEU A 171 20.88 2.41 9.81
N GLY A 172 21.43 3.01 8.75
CA GLY A 172 22.73 3.69 8.73
C GLY A 172 22.74 4.97 9.57
N LEU A 173 21.61 5.67 9.65
CA LEU A 173 21.47 6.85 10.50
C LEU A 173 21.30 6.50 11.99
N GLN A 174 20.69 5.36 12.34
CA GLN A 174 20.57 4.95 13.75
C GLN A 174 21.91 4.55 14.39
N LEU A 175 22.85 4.01 13.61
CA LEU A 175 24.18 3.65 14.10
C LEU A 175 25.05 4.90 14.37
N ASN A 176 24.98 5.90 13.50
CA ASN A 176 25.64 7.19 13.75
C ASN A 176 25.01 7.94 14.92
N ASP A 177 23.69 7.92 15.10
CA ASP A 177 23.02 8.56 16.25
C ASP A 177 23.37 7.89 17.59
N GLN A 178 23.59 6.58 17.60
CA GLN A 178 24.06 5.86 18.79
C GLN A 178 25.56 6.08 19.07
N LEU A 179 26.39 6.24 18.04
CA LEU A 179 27.81 6.54 18.20
C LEU A 179 28.05 7.99 18.63
N SER A 180 27.21 8.92 18.18
CA SER A 180 27.23 10.34 18.55
C SER A 180 26.83 10.60 20.00
N ASN A 181 26.04 9.70 20.60
CA ASN A 181 25.57 9.77 21.98
C ASN A 181 26.49 9.06 23.00
N LEU A 182 27.61 8.49 22.57
CA LEU A 182 28.63 7.98 23.49
C LEU A 182 29.49 9.17 23.98
N PRO A 183 29.61 9.42 25.30
CA PRO A 183 30.48 10.48 25.79
C PRO A 183 31.91 10.17 25.35
N GLN A 184 32.52 11.08 24.58
CA GLN A 184 33.93 10.99 24.25
C GLN A 184 34.73 11.03 25.55
N ALA A 185 35.29 9.89 25.94
CA ALA A 185 36.23 9.81 27.05
C ALA A 185 37.48 10.60 26.63
N SER A 186 37.57 11.85 27.06
CA SER A 186 38.77 12.66 27.05
C SER A 186 39.80 12.05 27.99
N ALA A 187 40.47 10.99 27.54
CA ALA A 187 41.60 10.37 28.22
C ALA A 187 42.86 11.21 27.96
N SER A 188 43.04 12.24 28.79
CA SER A 188 44.27 13.00 28.92
C SER A 188 45.37 12.11 29.49
N LEU A 189 46.09 11.39 28.63
CA LEU A 189 47.32 10.68 29.02
C LEU A 189 48.50 11.65 29.01
N ASN A 190 48.75 12.27 30.16
CA ASN A 190 50.00 12.97 30.46
C ASN A 190 51.14 11.95 30.56
N VAL A 191 52.09 11.97 29.63
CA VAL A 191 53.38 11.29 29.78
C VAL A 191 54.44 12.32 30.16
N ALA A 192 54.88 12.28 31.42
CA ALA A 192 55.96 13.09 31.96
C ALA A 192 57.27 12.29 32.02
N GLY A 193 58.32 12.87 31.40
CA GLY A 193 59.69 12.85 31.94
C GLY A 193 60.60 11.64 31.64
N GLY A 194 61.54 11.82 30.70
CA GLY A 194 62.75 10.99 30.59
C GLY A 194 63.73 11.51 29.52
N LYS A 195 64.66 12.39 29.91
CA LYS A 195 65.79 12.86 29.08
C LYS A 195 67.02 11.98 29.31
N VAL A 196 67.70 11.52 28.25
CA VAL A 196 69.18 11.51 28.03
C VAL A 196 69.45 11.46 26.50
N PRO A 197 70.50 12.12 25.93
CA PRO A 197 70.57 12.50 24.51
C PRO A 197 71.58 11.68 23.69
N VAL A 198 71.39 11.57 22.36
CA VAL A 198 72.48 11.32 21.37
C VAL A 198 72.16 11.95 19.99
N ALA A 199 73.08 12.82 19.57
CA ALA A 199 73.60 13.16 18.23
C ALA A 199 72.67 13.48 17.03
N ALA A 200 72.61 14.79 16.73
CA ALA A 200 72.84 15.46 15.45
C ALA A 200 72.77 14.68 14.11
N ALA A 201 71.77 15.04 13.30
CA ALA A 201 71.90 15.22 11.85
C ALA A 201 71.00 16.41 11.42
N ALA A 202 71.47 17.15 10.42
CA ALA A 202 71.09 18.51 10.10
C ALA A 202 69.76 18.69 9.34
N GLY A 203 69.18 19.90 9.46
CA GLY A 203 68.09 20.46 8.64
C GLY A 203 66.70 20.26 9.25
N GLY A 204 65.91 21.26 9.66
CA GLY A 204 65.95 22.70 9.40
C GLY A 204 64.57 23.18 8.97
N GLY A 205 63.61 23.23 9.91
CA GLY A 205 62.28 23.90 9.84
C GLY A 205 61.28 23.38 8.79
N GLY A 206 59.96 23.33 8.98
CA GLY A 206 59.07 23.73 10.05
C GLY A 206 57.68 23.92 9.43
N GLY A 207 56.64 23.34 10.04
CA GLY A 207 55.26 23.84 9.95
C GLY A 207 54.39 23.44 8.74
N SER A 208 53.19 22.92 9.06
CA SER A 208 51.96 22.88 8.26
C SER A 208 51.98 22.19 6.89
N ALA A 209 51.31 21.05 6.79
CA ALA A 209 50.79 20.53 5.53
C ALA A 209 49.85 21.57 4.88
N PRO A 210 49.88 21.77 3.55
CA PRO A 210 48.79 22.41 2.85
C PRO A 210 48.07 21.43 1.92
N VAL A 211 46.76 21.55 1.97
CA VAL A 211 45.70 20.89 1.21
C VAL A 211 45.79 21.19 -0.32
N SER A 212 46.83 21.89 -0.77
CA SER A 212 46.96 22.44 -2.12
C SER A 212 47.36 21.44 -3.20
N ASP A 213 48.05 20.35 -2.82
CA ASP A 213 48.52 19.35 -3.78
C ASP A 213 47.38 18.43 -4.26
N ALA A 214 46.43 18.13 -3.38
CA ALA A 214 45.24 17.35 -3.73
C ALA A 214 44.26 18.13 -4.62
N ASP A 215 44.11 19.43 -4.36
CA ASP A 215 43.28 20.31 -5.20
C ASP A 215 43.89 20.50 -6.61
N ALA A 216 45.22 20.57 -6.71
CA ALA A 216 45.92 20.66 -8.01
C ALA A 216 45.71 19.41 -8.89
N ASP A 217 45.74 18.22 -8.29
CA ASP A 217 45.50 16.94 -8.99
C ASP A 217 44.05 16.79 -9.46
N LEU A 218 43.09 17.31 -8.69
CA LEU A 218 41.67 17.33 -9.05
C LEU A 218 41.38 18.32 -10.18
N GLN A 219 42.05 19.49 -10.17
CA GLN A 219 41.92 20.49 -11.24
C GLN A 219 42.44 19.96 -12.59
N ALA A 220 43.59 19.28 -12.58
CA ALA A 220 44.18 18.67 -13.78
C ALA A 220 43.29 17.58 -14.38
N ARG A 221 42.60 16.79 -13.54
CA ARG A 221 41.60 15.80 -13.99
C ARG A 221 40.35 16.45 -14.59
N LEU A 222 39.89 17.56 -14.03
CA LEU A 222 38.75 18.33 -14.54
C LEU A 222 39.02 18.98 -15.91
N ASP A 223 40.24 19.48 -16.12
CA ASP A 223 40.63 20.09 -17.39
C ASP A 223 40.81 19.08 -18.52
N ASN A 224 41.22 17.84 -18.20
CA ASN A 224 41.24 16.74 -19.17
C ASN A 224 39.82 16.30 -19.57
N LEU A 225 38.85 16.29 -18.65
CA LEU A 225 37.46 15.94 -18.96
C LEU A 225 36.72 17.01 -19.79
N ARG A 226 37.20 18.26 -19.77
CA ARG A 226 36.64 19.37 -20.56
C ARG A 226 37.21 19.49 -21.98
N ARG A 227 38.23 18.69 -22.31
CA ARG A 227 38.86 18.68 -23.63
C ARG A 227 38.43 17.50 -24.52
N GLU A 228 37.65 16.57 -24.00
CA GLU A 228 36.86 15.60 -24.77
C GLU A 228 35.45 16.14 -25.01
#